data_AF-A0A3E4X5E4-F1
#
_entry.id   AF-A0A3E4X5E4-F1
#
_cell.length_a   1.000
_cell.length_b   1.000
_cell.length_c   1.000
_cell.angle_alpha   90.00
_cell.angle_beta   90.00
_cell.angle_gamma   90.00
#
_symmetry.space_group_name_H-M   'P 1'
#
loop_
_entity.id
_entity.type
_entity.pdbx_description
1 polymer ?
#
loop_
_entity_poly.entity_id
_entity_poly.type
_entity_poly.pdbx_seq_one_letter_code
_entity_poly.pdbx_strand_id
1 'polypeptide(L)'
;MVKNVFKKLGKKQKNNKGFSLVELIVVIAIMAVLVGVLAPQLIKYVEKSREATDIQTCDNIATALKTYYADEEVSASATAATVTVTLTTTELGTGADTAVKDAGLTKAKIKGTKWTSDKIIIVYDKKDGTIEYTGDSPYYHSDKDQFKKGPKSGK
;
A
#
# COMPACT_ATOMS: atom_id res chain seq x y z
N MET A 1 64.16 -23.10 -51.20
CA MET A 1 63.73 -22.00 -50.28
C MET A 1 62.22 -22.14 -50.12
N VAL A 2 61.71 -22.53 -48.94
CA VAL A 2 60.34 -22.35 -48.37
C VAL A 2 60.20 -23.39 -47.25
N LYS A 3 60.80 -23.13 -46.09
CA LYS A 3 60.48 -23.78 -44.82
C LYS A 3 60.42 -22.65 -43.82
N ASN A 4 59.22 -22.12 -43.52
CA ASN A 4 58.86 -21.35 -42.32
C ASN A 4 57.57 -20.51 -42.49
N VAL A 5 56.51 -21.07 -43.10
CA VAL A 5 55.19 -20.38 -43.13
C VAL A 5 54.29 -20.82 -41.97
N PHE A 6 54.60 -21.91 -41.27
CA PHE A 6 53.84 -22.35 -40.09
C PHE A 6 54.41 -21.78 -38.79
N LYS A 7 54.51 -20.46 -38.67
CA LYS A 7 54.89 -19.79 -37.41
C LYS A 7 53.69 -19.09 -36.80
N LYS A 8 53.33 -19.56 -35.60
CA LYS A 8 52.47 -18.89 -34.61
C LYS A 8 51.00 -18.66 -35.01
N LEU A 9 50.20 -19.70 -34.89
CA LEU A 9 48.89 -19.54 -34.27
C LEU A 9 49.07 -19.84 -32.78
N GLY A 10 49.37 -18.78 -32.01
CA GLY A 10 49.52 -18.88 -30.57
C GLY A 10 48.24 -19.46 -29.97
N LYS A 11 48.34 -20.64 -29.34
CA LYS A 11 47.32 -21.14 -28.42
C LYS A 11 47.20 -20.14 -27.27
N LYS A 12 46.31 -19.16 -27.41
CA LYS A 12 45.77 -18.39 -26.29
C LYS A 12 45.05 -19.41 -25.42
N GLN A 13 45.73 -19.97 -24.42
CA GLN A 13 45.04 -20.73 -23.38
C GLN A 13 44.07 -19.75 -22.73
N LYS A 14 42.80 -19.83 -23.13
CA LYS A 14 41.72 -19.14 -22.43
C LYS A 14 41.70 -19.75 -21.04
N ASN A 15 42.21 -19.00 -20.07
CA ASN A 15 42.18 -19.34 -18.66
C ASN A 15 40.73 -19.17 -18.19
N ASN A 16 39.86 -20.08 -18.63
CA ASN A 16 38.47 -20.16 -18.22
C ASN A 16 38.45 -20.68 -16.78
N LYS A 17 38.83 -19.82 -15.83
CA LYS A 17 38.53 -20.01 -14.41
C LYS A 17 37.03 -19.79 -14.23
N GLY A 18 36.23 -20.72 -14.75
CA GLY A 18 34.80 -20.79 -14.49
C GLY A 18 34.59 -21.08 -13.00
N PHE A 19 33.49 -20.55 -12.46
CA PHE A 19 33.02 -20.84 -11.11
C PHE A 19 32.92 -22.36 -10.91
N SER A 20 33.41 -22.87 -9.79
CA SER A 20 33.23 -24.28 -9.45
C SER A 20 31.73 -24.56 -9.24
N LEU A 21 31.27 -25.74 -9.68
CA LEU A 21 29.90 -26.18 -9.37
C LEU A 21 29.65 -26.17 -7.86
N VAL A 22 30.68 -26.46 -7.06
CA VAL A 22 30.61 -26.42 -5.58
C VAL A 22 30.38 -25.00 -5.06
N GLU A 23 31.03 -24.00 -5.66
CA GLU A 23 30.86 -22.61 -5.24
C GLU A 23 29.44 -22.12 -5.56
N LEU A 24 28.87 -22.53 -6.69
CA LEU A 24 27.50 -22.18 -7.06
C LEU A 24 26.46 -22.83 -6.14
N ILE A 25 26.62 -24.12 -5.79
CA ILE A 25 25.65 -24.80 -4.90
C ILE A 25 25.65 -24.23 -3.48
N VAL A 26 26.80 -23.78 -2.98
CA VAL A 26 26.88 -23.15 -1.65
C VAL A 26 26.18 -21.79 -1.66
N VAL A 27 26.32 -21.01 -2.74
CA VAL A 27 25.65 -19.71 -2.87
C VAL A 27 24.12 -19.87 -2.91
N ILE A 28 23.59 -20.80 -3.71
CA ILE A 28 22.13 -21.02 -3.76
C ILE A 28 21.61 -21.57 -2.42
N ALA A 29 22.41 -22.38 -1.70
CA ALA A 29 22.03 -22.89 -0.39
C ALA A 29 21.89 -21.76 0.65
N ILE A 30 22.83 -20.82 0.69
CA ILE A 30 22.74 -19.66 1.59
C ILE A 30 21.56 -18.76 1.19
N MET A 31 21.38 -18.49 -0.11
CA MET A 31 20.24 -17.69 -0.60
C MET A 31 18.90 -18.33 -0.25
N ALA A 32 18.78 -19.65 -0.34
CA ALA A 32 17.56 -20.38 0.05
C ALA A 32 17.22 -20.17 1.53
N VAL A 33 18.21 -20.24 2.42
CA VAL A 33 18.02 -19.99 3.85
C VAL A 33 17.60 -18.55 4.11
N LEU A 34 18.27 -17.57 3.50
CA LEU A 34 17.95 -16.15 3.68
C LEU A 34 16.54 -15.81 3.20
N VAL A 35 16.15 -16.29 2.02
CA VAL A 35 14.80 -16.09 1.47
C VAL A 35 13.75 -16.74 2.37
N GLY A 36 14.02 -17.95 2.90
CA GLY A 36 13.12 -18.65 3.81
C GLY A 36 12.76 -17.85 5.06
N VAL A 37 13.74 -17.16 5.66
CA VAL A 37 13.50 -16.34 6.86
C VAL A 37 12.86 -14.98 6.52
N LEU A 38 13.26 -14.36 5.41
CA LEU A 38 12.82 -13.01 5.05
C LEU A 38 11.42 -12.96 4.43
N ALA A 39 10.99 -14.02 3.73
CA ALA A 39 9.70 -14.04 3.03
C ALA A 39 8.48 -13.67 3.92
N PRO A 40 8.25 -14.29 5.10
CA PRO A 40 7.09 -13.94 5.93
C PRO A 40 7.16 -12.50 6.47
N GLN A 41 8.37 -12.02 6.77
CA GLN A 41 8.57 -10.66 7.24
C GLN A 41 8.29 -9.63 6.14
N LEU A 42 8.73 -9.91 4.90
CA LEU A 42 8.43 -9.06 3.75
C LEU A 42 6.93 -8.96 3.49
N ILE A 43 6.20 -10.08 3.52
CA ILE A 43 4.74 -10.10 3.33
C ILE A 43 4.05 -9.20 4.35
N LYS A 44 4.45 -9.28 5.63
CA LYS A 44 3.92 -8.43 6.70
C LYS A 44 4.19 -6.94 6.45
N TYR A 45 5.40 -6.59 6.00
CA TYR A 45 5.75 -5.20 5.73
C TYR A 45 5.02 -4.62 4.51
N VAL A 46 4.87 -5.41 3.43
CA VAL A 46 4.09 -5.01 2.27
C VAL A 46 2.64 -4.73 2.67
N GLU A 47 2.06 -5.59 3.50
CA GLU A 47 0.70 -5.41 3.98
C GLU A 47 0.54 -4.14 4.82
N LYS A 48 1.44 -3.93 5.78
CA LYS A 48 1.46 -2.70 6.59
C LYS A 48 1.63 -1.43 5.74
N SER A 49 2.38 -1.51 4.64
CA SER A 49 2.55 -0.39 3.70
C SER A 49 1.27 -0.10 2.91
N ARG A 50 0.52 -1.13 2.54
CA ARG A 50 -0.78 -0.97 1.86
C ARG A 50 -1.78 -0.29 2.79
N GLU A 51 -1.90 -0.78 4.02
CA GLU A 51 -2.81 -0.17 5.01
C GLU A 51 -2.42 1.27 5.36
N ALA A 52 -1.13 1.60 5.42
CA ALA A 52 -0.70 3.00 5.59
C ALA A 52 -1.13 3.90 4.42
N THR A 53 -1.12 3.36 3.20
CA THR A 53 -1.61 4.07 2.01
C THR A 53 -3.13 4.25 2.05
N ASP A 54 -3.86 3.25 2.57
CA ASP A 54 -5.31 3.33 2.74
C ASP A 54 -5.68 4.42 3.76
N ILE A 55 -4.94 4.51 4.87
CA ILE A 55 -5.10 5.58 5.87
C ILE A 55 -4.88 6.95 5.23
N GLN A 56 -3.79 7.13 4.46
CA GLN A 56 -3.54 8.38 3.75
C GLN A 56 -4.68 8.71 2.76
N THR A 57 -5.26 7.70 2.12
CA THR A 57 -6.44 7.89 1.24
C THR A 57 -7.66 8.34 2.05
N CYS A 58 -7.85 7.81 3.26
CA CYS A 58 -8.91 8.26 4.18
C CYS A 58 -8.72 9.72 4.57
N ASP A 59 -7.50 10.13 4.90
CA ASP A 59 -7.19 11.52 5.26
C ASP A 59 -7.43 12.50 4.09
N ASN A 60 -7.12 12.08 2.87
CA ASN A 60 -7.42 12.85 1.66
C ASN A 60 -8.94 13.03 1.48
N ILE A 61 -9.72 11.97 1.71
CA ILE A 61 -11.20 12.03 1.65
C ILE A 61 -11.74 12.92 2.77
N ALA A 62 -11.25 12.77 4.00
CA ALA A 62 -11.64 13.61 5.12
C ALA A 62 -11.36 15.10 4.86
N THR A 63 -10.21 15.40 4.25
CA THR A 63 -9.84 16.76 3.83
C THR A 63 -10.78 17.29 2.75
N ALA A 64 -11.12 16.46 1.75
CA ALA A 64 -12.10 16.83 0.72
C ALA A 64 -13.48 17.13 1.32
N LEU A 65 -13.96 16.28 2.23
CA LEU A 65 -15.23 16.48 2.94
C LEU A 65 -15.21 17.80 3.75
N LYS A 66 -14.17 18.03 4.55
CA LYS A 66 -14.00 19.26 5.32
C LYS A 66 -13.98 20.50 4.43
N THR A 67 -13.28 20.43 3.31
CA THR A 67 -13.14 21.59 2.40
C THR A 67 -14.45 21.90 1.68
N TYR A 68 -15.14 20.86 1.21
CA TYR A 68 -16.40 21.00 0.47
C TYR A 68 -17.55 21.48 1.35
N TYR A 69 -17.67 20.93 2.56
CA TYR A 69 -18.75 21.28 3.49
C TYR A 69 -18.39 22.41 4.48
N ALA A 70 -17.20 23.01 4.36
CA ALA A 70 -16.90 24.29 5.00
C ALA A 70 -17.59 25.47 4.30
N ASP A 71 -18.03 25.28 3.05
CA ASP A 71 -18.86 26.26 2.36
C ASP A 71 -20.28 26.26 2.97
N GLU A 72 -20.70 27.43 3.43
CA GLU A 72 -21.94 27.62 4.20
C GLU A 72 -23.19 27.40 3.33
N GLU A 73 -23.15 27.70 2.03
CA GLU A 73 -24.26 27.48 1.10
C GLU A 73 -24.45 25.98 0.79
N VAL A 74 -23.32 25.27 0.66
CA VAL A 74 -23.28 23.81 0.49
C VAL A 74 -23.73 23.09 1.76
N SER A 75 -23.32 23.59 2.92
CA SER A 75 -23.71 23.01 4.21
C SER A 75 -25.21 23.22 4.50
N ALA A 76 -25.74 24.42 4.19
CA ALA A 76 -27.15 24.76 4.40
C ALA A 76 -28.12 24.02 3.45
N SER A 77 -27.68 23.66 2.25
CA SER A 77 -28.50 22.94 1.26
C SER A 77 -28.58 21.43 1.50
N ALA A 78 -27.74 20.88 2.38
CA ALA A 78 -27.67 19.44 2.60
C ALA A 78 -28.58 18.99 3.77
N THR A 79 -29.52 18.09 3.49
CA THR A 79 -30.55 17.66 4.45
C THR A 79 -30.08 16.68 5.53
N ALA A 80 -29.03 15.91 5.25
CA ALA A 80 -28.47 14.95 6.20
C ALA A 80 -27.39 15.61 7.09
N ALA A 81 -27.48 15.41 8.41
CA ALA A 81 -26.53 15.95 9.38
C ALA A 81 -25.10 15.39 9.22
N THR A 82 -24.97 14.16 8.73
CA THR A 82 -23.68 13.49 8.53
C THR A 82 -23.51 13.01 7.09
N VAL A 83 -22.26 12.96 6.63
CA VAL A 83 -21.86 12.29 5.38
C VAL A 83 -21.05 11.05 5.72
N THR A 84 -21.39 9.93 5.10
CA THR A 84 -20.69 8.66 5.31
C THR A 84 -20.06 8.20 4.01
N VAL A 85 -18.74 8.04 4.00
CA VAL A 85 -17.99 7.43 2.90
C VAL A 85 -17.46 6.08 3.37
N THR A 86 -17.77 5.01 2.63
CA THR A 86 -17.30 3.65 2.93
C THR A 86 -16.32 3.19 1.87
N LEU A 87 -15.04 3.15 2.20
CA LEU A 87 -14.01 2.53 1.37
C LEU A 87 -14.08 1.01 1.53
N THR A 88 -13.98 0.31 0.40
CA THR A 88 -13.88 -1.15 0.32
C THR A 88 -12.80 -1.52 -0.69
N THR A 89 -12.64 -2.81 -1.00
CA THR A 89 -11.72 -3.27 -2.05
C THR A 89 -12.15 -2.88 -3.46
N THR A 90 -13.41 -2.43 -3.61
CA THR A 90 -13.93 -1.85 -4.85
C THR A 90 -13.84 -0.33 -4.83
N GLU A 91 -13.69 0.26 -6.01
CA GLU A 91 -13.68 1.71 -6.17
C GLU A 91 -15.03 2.31 -5.75
N LEU A 92 -15.01 3.48 -5.08
CA LEU A 92 -16.23 4.18 -4.67
C LEU A 92 -17.18 4.45 -5.85
N GLY A 93 -16.61 4.71 -7.03
CA GLY A 93 -17.33 4.85 -8.28
C GLY A 93 -18.19 6.13 -8.34
N THR A 94 -19.19 6.10 -9.23
CA THR A 94 -20.06 7.26 -9.51
C THR A 94 -21.05 7.57 -8.39
N GLY A 95 -21.30 6.60 -7.50
CA GLY A 95 -22.16 6.77 -6.32
C GLY A 95 -21.47 7.48 -5.14
N ALA A 96 -20.21 7.88 -5.29
CA ALA A 96 -19.50 8.64 -4.27
C ALA A 96 -20.15 10.01 -4.00
N ASP A 97 -19.95 10.50 -2.77
CA ASP A 97 -20.34 11.86 -2.35
C ASP A 97 -19.75 12.93 -3.30
N THR A 98 -20.43 14.06 -3.43
CA THR A 98 -19.99 15.15 -4.31
C THR A 98 -18.61 15.67 -3.95
N ALA A 99 -18.29 15.82 -2.67
CA ALA A 99 -16.97 16.23 -2.21
C ALA A 99 -15.86 15.28 -2.71
N VAL A 100 -16.14 13.97 -2.67
CA VAL A 100 -15.20 12.94 -3.13
C VAL A 100 -15.04 12.96 -4.64
N LYS A 101 -16.13 13.21 -5.38
CA LYS A 101 -16.09 13.32 -6.84
C LYS A 101 -15.30 14.54 -7.30
N ASP A 102 -15.56 15.69 -6.70
CA ASP A 102 -14.91 16.95 -7.06
C ASP A 102 -13.41 16.94 -6.71
N ALA A 103 -13.03 16.20 -5.65
CA ALA A 103 -11.64 15.91 -5.33
C ALA A 103 -10.98 14.85 -6.24
N GLY A 104 -11.71 14.25 -7.19
CA GLY A 104 -11.19 13.23 -8.11
C GLY A 104 -10.92 11.87 -7.46
N LEU A 105 -11.52 11.60 -6.29
CA LEU A 105 -11.24 10.43 -5.46
C LEU A 105 -12.21 9.26 -5.70
N THR A 106 -12.97 9.25 -6.80
CA THR A 106 -13.93 8.18 -7.14
C THR A 106 -13.29 6.79 -7.30
N LYS A 107 -12.00 6.74 -7.63
CA LYS A 107 -11.21 5.49 -7.74
C LYS A 107 -10.58 5.04 -6.43
N ALA A 108 -10.80 5.78 -5.34
CA ALA A 108 -10.31 5.39 -4.03
C ALA A 108 -10.90 4.03 -3.62
N LYS A 109 -10.05 3.17 -3.09
CA LYS A 109 -10.34 1.82 -2.59
C LYS A 109 -9.25 1.41 -1.62
N ILE A 110 -9.56 0.49 -0.71
CA ILE A 110 -8.56 -0.11 0.16
C ILE A 110 -7.70 -1.11 -0.63
N LYS A 111 -6.41 -1.12 -0.33
CA LYS A 111 -5.42 -2.04 -0.90
C LYS A 111 -4.98 -3.09 0.13
N GLY A 112 -5.08 -2.75 1.41
CA GLY A 112 -4.91 -3.68 2.52
C GLY A 112 -6.00 -4.75 2.50
N THR A 113 -5.61 -5.94 2.89
CA THR A 113 -6.38 -7.19 2.93
C THR A 113 -6.67 -7.67 4.35
N LYS A 114 -6.18 -6.95 5.38
CA LYS A 114 -6.41 -7.28 6.79
C LYS A 114 -7.29 -6.28 7.54
N TRP A 115 -7.94 -5.37 6.81
CA TRP A 115 -9.01 -4.54 7.38
C TRP A 115 -10.20 -5.40 7.79
N THR A 116 -10.77 -5.11 8.95
CA THR A 116 -11.95 -5.82 9.45
C THR A 116 -13.14 -5.60 8.52
N SER A 117 -13.75 -6.68 8.07
CA SER A 117 -14.85 -6.66 7.10
C SER A 117 -14.51 -6.00 5.76
N ASP A 118 -13.22 -5.93 5.39
CA ASP A 118 -12.75 -5.34 4.14
C ASP A 118 -13.29 -3.92 3.88
N LYS A 119 -13.40 -3.12 4.96
CA LYS A 119 -13.95 -1.77 4.89
C LYS A 119 -13.29 -0.80 5.86
N ILE A 120 -13.30 0.47 5.46
CA ILE A 120 -13.03 1.63 6.31
C ILE A 120 -14.16 2.63 6.09
N ILE A 121 -14.77 3.09 7.18
CA ILE A 121 -15.85 4.06 7.15
C ILE A 121 -15.31 5.40 7.65
N ILE A 122 -15.65 6.46 6.92
CA ILE A 122 -15.34 7.85 7.25
C ILE A 122 -16.68 8.55 7.43
N VAL A 123 -16.93 9.06 8.63
CA VAL A 123 -18.12 9.85 8.94
C VAL A 123 -17.69 11.29 9.14
N TYR A 124 -18.31 12.21 8.41
CA TYR A 124 -18.18 13.65 8.61
C TYR A 124 -19.46 14.19 9.20
N ASP A 125 -19.36 14.87 10.34
CA ASP A 125 -20.49 15.61 10.93
C ASP A 125 -20.46 17.06 10.45
N LYS A 126 -21.56 17.51 9.82
CA LYS A 126 -21.65 18.86 9.26
C LYS A 126 -21.90 19.92 10.32
N LYS A 127 -22.39 19.54 11.51
CA LYS A 127 -22.71 20.46 12.60
C LYS A 127 -21.44 21.08 13.17
N ASP A 128 -20.40 20.28 13.35
CA ASP A 128 -19.16 20.68 14.02
C ASP A 128 -17.89 20.45 13.18
N GLY A 129 -18.03 19.86 11.99
CA GLY A 129 -16.92 19.61 11.07
C GLY A 129 -16.02 18.45 11.51
N THR A 130 -16.47 17.61 12.45
CA THR A 130 -15.69 16.49 12.97
C THR A 130 -15.64 15.33 11.98
N ILE A 131 -14.55 14.57 12.04
CA ILE A 131 -14.36 13.33 11.29
C ILE A 131 -14.20 12.20 12.29
N GLU A 132 -14.93 11.12 12.08
CA GLU A 132 -14.73 9.86 12.76
C GLU A 132 -14.43 8.75 11.75
N TYR A 133 -13.37 8.01 12.02
CA TYR A 133 -12.97 6.83 11.30
C TYR A 133 -13.47 5.58 12.02
N THR A 134 -13.92 4.59 11.25
CA THR A 134 -14.17 3.23 11.74
C THR A 134 -13.47 2.25 10.81
N GLY A 135 -12.43 1.59 11.31
CA GLY A 135 -11.66 0.61 10.56
C GLY A 135 -10.53 0.09 11.44
N ASP A 136 -10.44 -1.23 11.56
CA ASP A 136 -9.45 -1.88 12.43
C ASP A 136 -8.76 -3.01 11.66
N SER A 137 -7.46 -3.17 11.88
CA SER A 137 -6.61 -4.23 11.33
C SER A 137 -5.64 -4.72 12.42
N PRO A 138 -4.86 -5.79 12.17
CA PRO A 138 -3.77 -6.19 13.06
C PRO A 138 -2.66 -5.14 13.22
N TYR A 139 -2.57 -4.15 12.33
CA TYR A 139 -1.48 -3.16 12.31
C TYR A 139 -1.93 -1.74 12.62
N TYR A 140 -3.21 -1.42 12.46
CA TYR A 140 -3.78 -0.12 12.76
C TYR A 140 -5.18 -0.26 13.34
N HIS A 141 -5.59 0.68 14.18
CA HIS A 141 -6.97 0.78 14.64
C HIS A 141 -7.44 2.22 14.61
N SER A 142 -8.74 2.38 14.40
CA SER A 142 -9.42 3.65 14.47
C SER A 142 -9.52 4.13 15.92
N ASP A 143 -9.18 5.40 16.15
CA ASP A 143 -9.39 6.14 17.38
C ASP A 143 -10.01 7.50 17.05
N LYS A 144 -11.33 7.49 16.82
CA LYS A 144 -12.12 8.66 16.41
C LYS A 144 -11.54 9.34 15.17
N ASP A 145 -10.84 10.45 15.35
CA ASP A 145 -10.35 11.34 14.30
C ASP A 145 -9.03 10.91 13.66
N GLN A 146 -8.46 9.80 14.10
CA GLN A 146 -7.18 9.30 13.58
C GLN A 146 -7.06 7.78 13.62
N PHE A 147 -6.06 7.26 12.89
CA PHE A 147 -5.62 5.87 13.01
C PHE A 147 -4.37 5.76 13.87
N LYS A 148 -4.38 4.84 14.83
CA LYS A 148 -3.23 4.52 15.67
C LYS A 148 -2.57 3.24 15.22
N LYS A 149 -1.24 3.16 15.40
CA LYS A 149 -0.46 1.95 15.11
C LYS A 149 -0.73 0.87 16.16
N GLY A 150 -0.79 -0.37 15.71
CA GLY A 150 -1.04 -1.55 16.53
C GLY A 150 -2.51 -2.01 16.48
N PRO A 151 -2.79 -3.23 16.94
CA PRO A 151 -4.15 -3.72 17.07
C PRO A 151 -4.92 -2.93 18.14
N LYS A 152 -6.25 -2.89 18.00
CA LYS A 152 -7.13 -2.28 19.00
C LYS A 152 -6.97 -3.00 20.34
N SER A 153 -6.62 -2.25 21.38
CA SER A 153 -6.50 -2.78 22.74
C SER A 153 -7.90 -2.92 23.34
N GLY A 154 -8.39 -4.15 23.47
CA GLY A 154 -9.68 -4.48 24.08
C GLY A 154 -10.69 -5.09 23.11
N LYS A 155 -10.99 -6.37 23.34
CA LYS A 155 -12.38 -6.85 23.29
C LYS A 155 -12.86 -6.98 24.72
#